data_AF-A0A4V1UI97-F1
#
_entry.id   AF-A0A4V1UI97-F1
#
_cell.length_a   1.000
_cell.length_b   1.000
_cell.length_c   1.000
_cell.angle_alpha   90.00
_cell.angle_beta   90.00
_cell.angle_gamma   90.00
#
_symmetry.space_group_name_H-M   'P 1'
#
loop_
_entity.id
_entity.type
_entity.pdbx_description
1 polymer ?
#
loop_
_entity_poly.entity_id
_entity_poly.type
_entity_poly.pdbx_seq_one_letter_code
_entity_poly.pdbx_strand_id
1 'polypeptide(L)' 'MQPAVVIEGLTKTYKSGLQALRPVTLTIGKGEIFALLGPNG' A
#
# COMPACT_ATOMS: atom_id res chain seq x y z
N MET A 1 2.90 10.97 -18.08
CA MET A 1 1.71 11.23 -17.24
C MET A 1 2.13 11.04 -15.79
N GLN A 2 1.71 11.91 -14.86
CA GLN A 2 2.00 11.72 -13.43
C GLN A 2 1.01 10.72 -12.82
N PRO A 3 1.48 9.73 -12.03
CA PRO A 3 0.60 8.83 -11.29
C PRO A 3 -0.22 9.58 -10.24
N ALA A 4 -1.41 9.07 -9.91
CA ALA A 4 -2.28 9.66 -8.89
C ALA A 4 -1.86 9.24 -7.48
N VAL A 5 -1.31 8.02 -7.33
CA VAL A 5 -0.79 7.50 -6.06
C VAL A 5 0.56 6.83 -6.33
N VAL A 6 1.54 7.11 -5.47
CA VAL A 6 2.85 6.44 -5.44
C VAL A 6 3.18 6.09 -3.99
N ILE A 7 3.45 4.82 -3.74
CA ILE A 7 3.92 4.27 -2.47
C ILE A 7 5.20 3.51 -2.78
N GLU A 8 6.29 3.79 -2.07
CA GLU A 8 7.58 3.14 -2.27
C GLU A 8 8.08 2.56 -0.95
N GLY A 9 8.22 1.23 -0.89
CA GLY A 9 8.80 0.53 0.25
C GLY A 9 8.11 0.80 1.59
N LEU A 10 6.81 1.12 1.60
CA LEU A 10 6.09 1.46 2.82
C LEU A 10 6.09 0.28 3.78
N THR A 11 6.59 0.50 4.98
CA THR A 11 6.55 -0.46 6.08
C THR A 11 5.75 0.12 7.22
N LYS A 12 5.07 -0.74 7.98
CA LYS A 12 4.35 -0.33 9.17
C LYS A 12 4.40 -1.42 10.22
N THR A 13 4.91 -1.05 11.39
CA THR A 13 4.84 -1.85 12.61
C THR A 13 4.03 -1.06 13.64
N TYR A 14 3.04 -1.71 14.26
CA TYR A 14 2.29 -1.12 15.35
C TYR A 14 3.12 -1.10 16.65
N LYS A 15 2.68 -0.31 17.63
CA LYS A 15 3.33 -0.23 18.95
C LYS A 15 3.39 -1.58 19.67
N SER A 16 2.47 -2.50 19.36
CA SER A 16 2.46 -3.88 19.87
C SER A 16 3.57 -4.76 19.31
N GLY A 17 4.32 -4.31 18.30
CA GLY A 17 5.31 -5.09 17.58
C GLY A 17 4.75 -5.86 16.38
N LEU A 18 3.43 -5.85 16.15
CA LEU A 18 2.82 -6.47 14.97
C LEU A 18 3.22 -5.72 13.69
N GLN A 19 3.82 -6.43 12.74
CA GLN A 19 4.14 -5.90 11.40
C GLN A 19 2.90 -5.94 10.51
N ALA A 20 2.26 -4.78 10.33
CA ALA A 20 1.05 -4.61 9.53
C ALA A 20 1.37 -4.54 8.03
N LEU A 21 2.44 -3.83 7.67
CA LEU A 21 2.92 -3.75 6.29
C LEU A 21 4.39 -4.18 6.25
N ARG A 22 4.66 -5.25 5.50
CA ARG A 22 5.98 -5.52 4.91
C ARG A 22 6.24 -4.51 3.80
N PRO A 23 7.47 -4.34 3.28
CA PRO A 23 7.75 -3.32 2.27
C PRO A 23 6.76 -3.39 1.09
N VAL A 24 5.86 -2.42 0.99
CA VAL A 24 4.85 -2.33 -0.07
C VAL A 24 5.25 -1.22 -1.04
N THR A 25 5.27 -1.56 -2.32
CA THR A 25 5.36 -0.59 -3.42
C THR A 25 4.09 -0.68 -4.25
N LEU A 26 3.44 0.45 -4.49
CA LEU A 26 2.19 0.56 -5.25
C LEU A 26 2.21 1.85 -6.06
N THR A 27 1.84 1.76 -7.34
CA THR A 27 1.62 2.91 -8.20
C THR A 27 0.24 2.79 -8.81
N ILE A 28 -0.59 3.83 -8.71
CA ILE A 28 -1.91 3.89 -9.33
C ILE A 28 -1.93 5.06 -10.31
N GLY A 29 -2.29 4.77 -11.56
CA GLY A 29 -2.42 5.76 -12.62
C GLY A 29 -3.61 6.69 -12.43
N LYS A 30 -3.55 7.87 -13.06
CA LYS A 30 -4.70 8.80 -13.06
C LYS A 30 -5.87 8.19 -13.83
N GLY A 31 -7.02 8.05 -13.16
CA GLY A 31 -8.24 7.47 -13.73
C GLY A 31 -8.31 5.93 -13.65
N GLU A 32 -7.31 5.28 -13.06
CA GLU A 32 -7.31 3.85 -12.81
C GLU A 32 -8.23 3.50 -11.63
N ILE A 33 -9.00 2.42 -11.77
CA ILE A 33 -9.79 1.84 -10.69
C ILE A 33 -8.99 0.66 -10.14
N PHE A 34 -8.63 0.74 -8.87
CA PHE A 34 -7.83 -0.27 -8.18
C PHE A 34 -8.58 -0.76 -6.92
N ALA A 35 -8.57 -2.08 -6.68
CA ALA A 35 -9.20 -2.69 -5.52
C ALA A 35 -8.19 -3.50 -4.70
N LEU A 36 -8.25 -3.34 -3.38
CA LEU A 36 -7.50 -4.17 -2.44
C LEU A 36 -8.41 -5.29 -1.96
N LEU A 37 -8.06 -6.54 -2.27
CA LEU A 37 -8.73 -7.74 -1.78
C LEU A 37 -7.76 -8.57 -0.94
N GLY A 38 -8.24 -9.02 0.21
CA GLY A 38 -7.46 -9.84 1.13
C GLY A 38 -8.31 -10.32 2.31
N PRO A 39 -7.79 -11.27 3.10
CA PRO A 39 -8.39 -11.67 4.36
C PRO A 39 -8.38 -10.51 5.37
N ASN A 40 -9.05 -10.69 6.50
CA ASN A 40 -9.01 -9.73 7.60
C ASN A 40 -7.64 -9.72 8.27
N GLY A 41 -7.11 -8.51 8.48
CA GLY A 41 -5.78 -8.29 9.06
C GLY A 41 -4.65 -8.56 8.07
#